data_AF-A0A2X4PPE5-F1
#
_entry.id   AF-A0A2X4PPE5-F1
#
_cell.length_a   1.000
_cell.length_b   1.000
_cell.length_c   1.000
_cell.angle_alpha   90.00
_cell.angle_beta   90.00
_cell.angle_gamma   90.00
#
_symmetry.space_group_name_H-M   'P 1'
#
loop_
_entity.id
_entity.type
_entity.pdbx_description
1 polymer ?
#
loop_
_entity_poly.entity_id
_entity_poly.type
_entity_poly.pdbx_seq_one_letter_code
_entity_poly.pdbx_strand_id
1 'polypeptide(L)'
;MAKKIKAIKCPQCGSTKAKELREDYYRCESCRAEFFIDSDDIVIHHKYEHPLSGPLNSLDDVKLRKRIIFFALIVMLMVVSVFVFSPGFWGSYSHSSFRSEKIGPFWSLVEGFGGFANDQGEGMILLVADRTSEGERQPSFGIYRADNKKEILIRPIKGLEKEDLSDAEIVSFENGDVYAIINESRLFKLNLSTYELEEIIFEKLNLPELAVGVHEINFYDRYGDALHVLNNLGKRFCYYPLINQVYPTDNIGDVFRQVPPDAKKRLGFRFSTASREYPDERIQLLKYYYWHRMGYPFEKPCFEWKKLYNYNKTTFTTYQKGLLSDYGEKKARLISYQDFTPDRHYLWGRVMACNDDHVLISFRTVLSGDPIVQLLDSKTAEVLWTIPSNIPYWEYGHFVEVKDGFLFTSHKESWLVNTKNKTCKYFKWDFDQI
;
A
#
# COMPACT_ATOMS: atom_id res chain seq x y z
N MET A 1 -25.25 -3.78 -48.97
CA MET A 1 -24.15 -4.12 -48.05
C MET A 1 -24.56 -3.65 -46.65
N ALA A 2 -24.64 -4.56 -45.68
CA ALA A 2 -25.08 -4.21 -44.32
C ALA A 2 -23.97 -3.45 -43.59
N LYS A 3 -24.23 -2.20 -43.17
CA LYS A 3 -23.35 -1.44 -42.28
C LYS A 3 -23.30 -2.18 -40.92
N LYS A 4 -22.18 -2.83 -40.60
CA LYS A 4 -21.91 -3.34 -39.26
C LYS A 4 -21.44 -2.17 -38.40
N ILE A 5 -22.27 -1.71 -37.48
CA ILE A 5 -21.87 -0.77 -36.43
C ILE A 5 -20.83 -1.51 -35.56
N LYS A 6 -19.59 -1.01 -35.52
CA LYS A 6 -18.59 -1.50 -34.56
C LYS A 6 -19.06 -1.10 -33.16
N ALA A 7 -18.94 -1.99 -32.18
CA ALA A 7 -19.29 -1.69 -30.80
C ALA A 7 -18.52 -0.46 -30.32
N ILE A 8 -19.23 0.51 -29.73
CA ILE A 8 -18.64 1.72 -29.15
C ILE A 8 -17.79 1.29 -27.96
N LYS A 9 -16.49 1.59 -28.00
CA LYS A 9 -15.53 1.29 -26.93
C LYS A 9 -15.29 2.53 -26.09
N CYS A 10 -15.38 2.38 -24.78
CA CYS A 10 -15.00 3.43 -23.84
C CYS A 10 -13.51 3.75 -24.00
N PRO A 11 -13.12 5.03 -24.22
CA PRO A 11 -11.72 5.42 -24.38
C PRO A 11 -10.90 5.21 -23.09
N GLN A 12 -11.55 5.28 -21.92
CA GLN A 12 -10.86 5.15 -20.63
C GLN A 12 -10.54 3.71 -20.23
N CYS A 13 -11.41 2.75 -20.57
CA CYS A 13 -11.27 1.37 -20.10
C CYS A 13 -11.42 0.28 -21.17
N GLY A 14 -11.65 0.66 -22.43
CA GLY A 14 -11.82 -0.28 -23.55
C GLY A 14 -13.11 -1.11 -23.53
N SER A 15 -13.97 -0.96 -22.51
CA SER A 15 -15.25 -1.66 -22.41
C SER A 15 -16.19 -1.32 -23.57
N THR A 16 -16.88 -2.32 -24.10
CA THR A 16 -17.94 -2.14 -25.12
C THR A 16 -19.32 -1.91 -24.51
N LYS A 17 -19.43 -1.88 -23.17
CA LYS A 17 -20.68 -1.62 -22.46
C LYS A 17 -20.81 -0.11 -22.20
N ALA A 18 -21.51 0.58 -23.09
CA ALA A 18 -21.77 2.00 -23.01
C ALA A 18 -23.26 2.28 -23.14
N LYS A 19 -23.78 3.16 -22.28
CA LYS A 19 -25.16 3.64 -22.31
C LYS A 19 -25.18 5.04 -22.94
N GLU A 20 -25.97 5.23 -23.98
CA GLU A 20 -26.21 6.55 -24.56
C GLU A 20 -27.00 7.42 -23.57
N LEU A 21 -26.49 8.62 -23.28
CA LEU A 21 -27.15 9.60 -22.41
C LEU A 21 -27.97 10.60 -23.23
N ARG A 22 -27.43 11.01 -24.38
CA ARG A 22 -28.01 11.87 -25.41
C ARG A 22 -27.23 11.63 -26.71
N GLU A 23 -27.73 12.14 -27.83
CA GLU A 23 -27.10 12.00 -29.15
C GLU A 23 -25.59 12.28 -29.08
N ASP A 24 -24.79 11.33 -29.55
CA ASP A 24 -23.32 11.30 -29.53
C ASP A 24 -22.62 11.32 -28.16
N TYR A 25 -23.33 11.35 -27.03
CA TYR A 25 -22.76 11.29 -25.68
C TYR A 25 -23.09 9.96 -24.99
N TYR A 26 -22.05 9.28 -24.51
CA TYR A 26 -22.13 7.96 -23.91
C TYR A 26 -21.53 7.96 -22.50
N ARG A 27 -22.07 7.11 -21.63
CA ARG A 27 -21.47 6.78 -20.34
C ARG A 27 -21.09 5.30 -20.33
N CYS A 28 -19.82 5.02 -20.04
CA CYS A 28 -19.35 3.66 -19.87
C CYS A 28 -19.99 3.02 -18.62
N GLU A 29 -20.56 1.82 -18.77
CA GLU A 29 -21.12 1.10 -17.63
C GLU A 29 -20.04 0.48 -16.74
N SER A 30 -18.86 0.20 -17.31
CA SER A 30 -17.76 -0.42 -16.58
C SER A 30 -16.93 0.55 -15.74
N CYS A 31 -16.68 1.77 -16.23
CA CYS A 31 -15.86 2.77 -15.49
C CYS A 31 -16.58 4.08 -15.19
N ARG A 32 -17.85 4.25 -15.62
CA ARG A 32 -18.66 5.47 -15.50
C ARG A 32 -18.11 6.71 -16.23
N ALA A 33 -17.00 6.59 -16.96
CA ALA A 33 -16.49 7.68 -17.78
C ALA A 33 -17.54 8.09 -18.82
N GLU A 34 -17.82 9.39 -18.89
CA GLU A 34 -18.60 10.00 -19.96
C GLU A 34 -17.68 10.41 -21.08
N PHE A 35 -18.07 10.11 -22.30
CA PHE A 35 -17.32 10.41 -23.50
C PHE A 35 -18.30 10.70 -24.63
N PHE A 36 -17.91 11.53 -25.58
CA PHE A 36 -18.70 11.82 -26.76
C PHE A 36 -17.96 11.36 -28.01
N ILE A 37 -18.72 11.02 -29.05
CA ILE A 37 -18.17 10.73 -30.37
C ILE A 37 -18.21 12.06 -31.13
N ASP A 38 -17.03 12.62 -31.39
CA ASP A 38 -16.90 13.75 -32.29
C ASP A 38 -16.87 13.21 -33.73
N SER A 39 -17.77 13.68 -34.59
CA SER A 39 -17.87 13.26 -35.99
C SER A 39 -16.96 14.05 -36.93
N ASP A 40 -16.07 14.89 -36.41
CA ASP A 40 -15.12 15.66 -37.21
C ASP A 40 -13.85 14.86 -37.51
N ASP A 41 -13.94 13.93 -38.48
CA ASP A 41 -12.79 13.34 -39.15
C ASP A 41 -12.00 14.42 -39.93
N ILE A 42 -11.08 15.14 -39.30
CA ILE A 42 -9.95 15.76 -40.03
C ILE A 42 -8.83 14.74 -40.11
N VAL A 43 -8.79 13.98 -41.20
CA VAL A 43 -7.63 13.16 -41.56
C VAL A 43 -6.50 14.10 -41.99
N ILE A 44 -5.61 14.46 -41.05
CA ILE A 44 -4.33 15.08 -41.40
C ILE A 44 -3.40 13.96 -41.89
N HIS A 45 -3.20 13.87 -43.19
CA HIS A 45 -2.18 12.99 -43.77
C HIS A 45 -0.78 13.52 -43.46
N HIS A 46 -0.10 12.94 -42.47
CA HIS A 46 1.35 13.10 -42.34
C HIS A 46 2.05 12.23 -43.39
N LYS A 47 2.52 12.87 -44.47
CA LYS A 47 3.46 12.25 -45.42
C LYS A 47 4.87 12.31 -44.83
N TYR A 48 5.32 11.22 -44.22
CA TYR A 48 6.73 11.04 -43.92
C TYR A 48 7.47 10.67 -45.21
N GLU A 49 8.22 11.61 -45.77
CA GLU A 49 9.20 11.29 -46.80
C GLU A 49 10.43 10.69 -46.10
N HIS A 50 10.53 9.37 -46.14
CA HIS A 50 11.80 8.68 -45.88
C HIS A 50 12.73 8.90 -47.07
N PRO A 51 13.93 9.50 -46.90
CA PRO A 51 15.00 9.31 -47.87
C PRO A 51 15.45 7.86 -47.78
N LEU A 52 15.22 7.13 -48.88
CA LEU A 52 15.93 5.97 -49.39
C LEU A 52 16.76 5.14 -48.39
N SER A 53 16.31 3.89 -48.25
CA SER A 53 17.05 2.73 -47.78
C SER A 53 18.48 2.65 -48.32
N GLY A 54 19.47 2.73 -47.43
CA GLY A 54 20.82 2.20 -47.61
C GLY A 54 21.04 0.97 -46.71
N PRO A 55 21.86 -0.01 -47.10
CA PRO A 55 22.01 -1.25 -46.35
C PRO A 55 22.82 -1.01 -45.07
N LEU A 56 22.20 -1.22 -43.91
CA LEU A 56 22.90 -1.24 -42.62
C LEU A 56 23.56 -2.62 -42.41
N ASN A 57 24.65 -2.83 -43.14
CA ASN A 57 25.67 -3.78 -42.74
C ASN A 57 26.50 -3.18 -41.60
N SER A 58 26.75 -4.03 -40.61
CA SER A 58 27.69 -3.90 -39.49
C SER A 58 28.88 -2.97 -39.76
N LEU A 59 28.93 -1.83 -39.07
CA LEU A 59 30.18 -1.09 -38.85
C LEU A 59 30.26 -0.53 -37.42
N ASP A 60 31.26 -1.04 -36.69
CA ASP A 60 32.08 -0.37 -35.68
C ASP A 60 31.52 -0.07 -34.27
N ASP A 61 30.93 -1.09 -33.64
CA ASP A 61 30.62 -1.14 -32.19
C ASP A 61 31.87 -1.01 -31.27
N VAL A 62 33.08 -1.25 -31.80
CA VAL A 62 34.34 -1.21 -31.03
C VAL A 62 34.86 0.23 -30.84
N LYS A 63 34.58 1.17 -31.76
CA LYS A 63 35.08 2.55 -31.67
C LYS A 63 34.23 3.43 -30.75
N LEU A 64 32.91 3.19 -30.69
CA LEU A 64 32.00 3.92 -29.80
C LEU A 64 32.22 3.51 -28.34
N ARG A 65 32.39 2.21 -28.09
CA ARG A 65 32.66 1.67 -26.74
C ARG A 65 34.00 2.15 -26.16
N LYS A 66 35.04 2.29 -26.99
CA LYS A 66 36.34 2.87 -26.56
C LYS A 66 36.25 4.37 -26.24
N ARG A 67 35.39 5.13 -26.93
CA ARG A 67 35.17 6.56 -26.64
C ARG A 67 34.41 6.78 -25.33
N ILE A 68 33.42 5.94 -25.02
CA ILE A 68 32.64 6.01 -23.77
C ILE A 68 33.53 5.66 -22.56
N ILE A 69 34.35 4.62 -22.66
CA ILE A 69 35.28 4.22 -21.58
C ILE A 69 36.35 5.30 -21.34
N PHE A 70 36.86 5.93 -22.40
CA PHE A 70 37.83 7.03 -22.29
C PHE A 70 37.24 8.27 -21.61
N PHE A 71 35.98 8.61 -21.92
CA PHE A 71 35.29 9.75 -21.31
C PHE A 71 34.99 9.51 -19.82
N ALA A 72 34.60 8.29 -19.44
CA ALA A 72 34.36 7.92 -18.05
C ALA A 72 35.64 7.97 -17.20
N LEU A 73 36.78 7.56 -17.77
CA LEU A 73 38.09 7.63 -17.11
C LEU A 73 38.57 9.07 -16.87
N ILE A 74 38.29 9.99 -17.81
CA ILE A 74 38.62 11.42 -17.67
C ILE A 74 37.78 12.06 -16.57
N VAL A 75 36.47 11.78 -16.51
CA VAL A 75 35.58 12.30 -15.47
C VAL A 75 35.98 11.78 -14.09
N MET A 76 36.34 10.50 -13.99
CA MET A 76 36.82 9.91 -12.73
C MET A 76 38.14 10.53 -12.25
N LEU A 77 39.08 10.80 -13.16
CA LEU A 77 40.34 11.50 -12.85
C LEU A 77 40.12 12.95 -12.42
N MET A 78 39.11 13.62 -12.98
CA MET A 78 38.75 15.00 -12.62
C MET A 78 38.10 15.10 -11.23
N VAL A 79 37.33 14.10 -10.82
CA VAL A 79 36.75 14.03 -9.47
C VAL A 79 37.82 13.73 -8.41
N VAL A 80 38.78 12.86 -8.72
CA VAL A 80 39.88 12.51 -7.80
C VAL A 80 40.89 13.67 -7.66
N SER A 81 41.14 14.47 -8.70
CA SER A 81 42.04 15.63 -8.60
C SER A 81 41.46 16.78 -7.75
N VAL A 82 40.13 16.95 -7.72
CA VAL A 82 39.44 17.91 -6.83
C VAL A 82 39.58 17.52 -5.35
N PHE A 83 39.62 16.20 -5.05
CA PHE A 83 39.76 15.71 -3.68
C PHE A 83 41.21 15.60 -3.19
N VAL A 84 42.21 15.45 -4.08
CA VAL A 84 43.61 15.20 -3.69
C VAL A 84 44.51 16.45 -3.80
N PHE A 85 44.14 17.47 -4.60
CA PHE A 85 44.98 18.65 -4.86
C PHE A 85 44.37 20.01 -4.46
N SER A 86 43.59 20.05 -3.37
CA SER A 86 43.12 21.32 -2.78
C SER A 86 43.80 21.62 -1.44
N PRO A 87 45.01 22.21 -1.41
CA PRO A 87 45.53 22.81 -0.19
C PRO A 87 44.91 24.21 -0.01
N GLY A 88 44.03 24.35 0.98
CA GLY A 88 43.60 25.66 1.48
C GLY A 88 42.24 26.13 0.99
N PHE A 89 41.18 25.73 1.71
CA PHE A 89 40.02 26.58 1.92
C PHE A 89 39.55 26.50 3.38
N TRP A 90 40.50 26.69 4.30
CA TRP A 90 40.20 27.19 5.65
C TRP A 90 40.03 28.70 5.55
N GLY A 91 38.90 29.13 4.98
CA GLY A 91 38.43 30.49 5.09
C GLY A 91 37.81 30.68 6.47
N SER A 92 38.41 31.55 7.27
CA SER A 92 37.84 32.02 8.54
C SER A 92 36.45 32.60 8.29
N TYR A 93 35.40 31.87 8.67
CA TYR A 93 34.07 32.45 8.76
C TYR A 93 34.07 33.43 9.92
N SER A 94 33.98 34.72 9.59
CA SER A 94 33.57 35.73 10.53
C SER A 94 32.24 35.31 11.16
N HIS A 95 32.24 35.09 12.48
CA HIS A 95 31.02 35.01 13.27
C HIS A 95 30.27 36.34 13.14
N SER A 96 29.41 36.46 12.14
CA SER A 96 28.25 37.30 12.30
C SER A 96 27.37 36.61 13.33
N SER A 97 27.17 37.24 14.47
CA SER A 97 26.17 36.82 15.44
C SER A 97 24.81 37.01 14.79
N PHE A 98 24.37 35.99 14.05
CA PHE A 98 22.96 35.85 13.73
C PHE A 98 22.23 35.84 15.06
N ARG A 99 21.52 36.93 15.33
CA ARG A 99 20.58 37.01 16.43
C ARG A 99 19.55 35.95 16.12
N SER A 100 19.68 34.78 16.75
CA SER A 100 18.67 33.73 16.70
C SER A 100 17.36 34.39 17.12
N GLU A 101 16.52 34.63 16.13
CA GLU A 101 15.10 34.76 16.38
C GLU A 101 14.71 33.45 17.06
N LYS A 102 14.01 33.52 18.19
CA LYS A 102 13.58 32.32 18.91
C LYS A 102 12.58 31.58 18.01
N ILE A 103 13.07 30.65 17.22
CA ILE A 103 12.24 29.71 16.47
C ILE A 103 11.49 28.90 17.53
N GLY A 104 10.16 29.01 17.53
CA GLY A 104 9.31 28.21 18.41
C GLY A 104 9.48 26.71 18.12
N PRO A 105 8.99 25.82 19.00
CA PRO A 105 9.18 24.38 18.82
C PRO A 105 8.55 23.90 17.50
N PHE A 106 9.28 23.09 16.74
CA PHE A 106 8.87 22.59 15.43
C PHE A 106 9.23 21.11 15.25
N TRP A 107 8.64 20.46 14.24
CA TRP A 107 9.00 19.10 13.85
C TRP A 107 10.18 19.15 12.88
N SER A 108 11.25 18.44 13.19
CA SER A 108 12.46 18.44 12.36
C SER A 108 12.47 17.30 11.34
N LEU A 109 12.12 16.09 11.77
CA LEU A 109 12.17 14.89 10.94
C LEU A 109 11.04 13.94 11.35
N VAL A 110 10.09 13.73 10.44
CA VAL A 110 8.98 12.81 10.64
C VAL A 110 9.37 11.43 10.17
N GLU A 111 9.41 10.50 11.11
CA GLU A 111 9.74 9.09 10.87
C GLU A 111 8.48 8.23 10.72
N GLY A 112 7.40 8.57 11.43
CA GLY A 112 6.15 7.81 11.40
C GLY A 112 4.93 8.67 11.13
N PHE A 113 4.07 8.19 10.23
CA PHE A 113 2.81 8.84 9.88
C PHE A 113 1.73 7.80 9.58
N GLY A 114 0.71 7.72 10.45
CA GLY A 114 -0.37 6.73 10.31
C GLY A 114 -1.73 7.26 10.71
N GLY A 115 -2.77 6.83 9.98
CA GLY A 115 -4.16 7.13 10.31
C GLY A 115 -4.73 6.14 11.32
N PHE A 116 -5.69 6.60 12.12
CA PHE A 116 -6.51 5.76 12.99
C PHE A 116 -7.90 6.37 13.21
N ALA A 117 -8.82 5.62 13.82
CA ALA A 117 -10.12 6.12 14.26
C ALA A 117 -10.13 6.23 15.79
N ASN A 118 -10.64 7.34 16.34
CA ASN A 118 -10.85 7.43 17.78
C ASN A 118 -12.13 6.69 18.24
N ASP A 119 -12.42 6.70 19.53
CA ASP A 119 -13.61 6.05 20.13
C ASP A 119 -14.95 6.56 19.57
N GLN A 120 -14.97 7.75 18.93
CA GLN A 120 -16.15 8.33 18.27
C GLN A 120 -16.22 8.00 16.77
N GLY A 121 -15.24 7.24 16.27
CA GLY A 121 -15.05 6.95 14.86
C GLY A 121 -14.49 8.13 14.05
N GLU A 122 -14.04 9.21 14.67
CA GLU A 122 -13.43 10.32 13.94
C GLU A 122 -12.04 9.92 13.43
N GLY A 123 -11.71 10.33 12.20
CA GLY A 123 -10.39 10.10 11.62
C GLY A 123 -9.31 10.97 12.25
N MET A 124 -8.25 10.33 12.72
CA MET A 124 -7.12 10.92 13.40
C MET A 124 -5.81 10.53 12.72
N ILE A 125 -4.76 11.32 12.95
CA ILE A 125 -3.39 11.06 12.50
C ILE A 125 -2.50 10.95 13.73
N LEU A 126 -1.70 9.89 13.80
CA LEU A 126 -0.57 9.75 14.71
C LEU A 126 0.71 10.07 13.92
N LEU A 127 1.49 10.99 14.47
CA LEU A 127 2.80 11.40 13.97
C LEU A 127 3.87 10.98 14.98
N VAL A 128 4.96 10.36 14.52
CA VAL A 128 6.17 10.09 15.31
C VAL A 128 7.32 10.84 14.64
N ALA A 129 7.98 11.72 15.39
CA ALA A 129 8.96 12.64 14.85
C ALA A 129 9.83 13.24 15.94
N ASP A 130 11.00 13.75 15.57
CA ASP A 130 11.76 14.60 16.47
C ASP A 130 11.13 15.99 16.55
N ARG A 131 10.95 16.47 17.80
CA ARG A 131 10.57 17.84 18.08
C ARG A 131 11.79 18.61 18.56
N THR A 132 12.11 19.70 17.86
CA THR A 132 13.22 20.57 18.24
C THR A 132 12.69 21.78 19.00
N SER A 133 13.25 22.05 20.18
CA SER A 133 12.95 23.24 20.99
C SER A 133 14.23 23.78 21.60
N GLU A 134 14.50 25.08 21.45
CA GLU A 134 15.70 25.75 21.98
C GLU A 134 17.03 25.06 21.58
N GLY A 135 17.05 24.36 20.44
CA GLY A 135 18.22 23.63 19.94
C GLY A 135 18.34 22.19 20.42
N GLU A 136 17.47 21.74 21.32
CA GLU A 136 17.40 20.35 21.76
C GLU A 136 16.37 19.56 20.94
N ARG A 137 16.78 18.41 20.41
CA ARG A 137 15.90 17.45 19.73
C ARG A 137 15.39 16.44 20.75
N GLN A 138 14.08 16.18 20.71
CA GLN A 138 13.45 15.18 21.57
C GLN A 138 12.46 14.33 20.76
N PRO A 139 12.61 13.00 20.78
CA PRO A 139 11.62 12.08 20.22
C PRO A 139 10.24 12.32 20.81
N SER A 140 9.30 12.64 19.94
CA SER A 140 7.95 13.04 20.32
C SER A 140 6.92 12.42 19.39
N PHE A 141 5.67 12.38 19.86
CA PHE A 141 4.54 12.04 19.03
C PHE A 141 3.47 13.13 19.09
N GLY A 142 2.71 13.26 18.01
CA GLY A 142 1.62 14.21 17.89
C GLY A 142 0.36 13.54 17.40
N ILE A 143 -0.80 14.03 17.86
CA ILE A 143 -2.10 13.59 17.37
C ILE A 143 -2.84 14.78 16.76
N TYR A 144 -3.35 14.57 15.55
CA TYR A 144 -4.06 15.58 14.78
C TYR A 144 -5.39 15.04 14.28
N ARG A 145 -6.39 15.91 14.18
CA ARG A 145 -7.63 15.58 13.47
C ARG A 145 -7.39 15.54 11.97
N ALA A 146 -7.81 14.47 11.31
CA ALA A 146 -7.58 14.28 9.88
C ALA A 146 -8.44 15.20 8.99
N ASP A 147 -9.53 15.78 9.52
CA ASP A 147 -10.49 16.57 8.75
C ASP A 147 -10.15 18.07 8.63
N ASN A 148 -9.33 18.58 9.54
CA ASN A 148 -9.01 20.01 9.62
C ASN A 148 -7.57 20.29 10.11
N LYS A 149 -6.74 19.26 10.28
CA LYS A 149 -5.36 19.35 10.77
C LYS A 149 -5.21 19.92 12.19
N LYS A 150 -6.29 20.01 12.97
CA LYS A 150 -6.24 20.54 14.33
C LYS A 150 -5.36 19.62 15.19
N GLU A 151 -4.34 20.21 15.80
CA GLU A 151 -3.54 19.57 16.84
C GLU A 151 -4.43 19.27 18.05
N ILE A 152 -4.39 18.01 18.49
CA ILE A 152 -5.04 17.56 19.72
C ILE A 152 -4.05 17.52 20.86
N LEU A 153 -2.84 17.00 20.61
CA LEU A 153 -1.75 16.95 21.58
C LEU A 153 -0.41 16.70 20.90
N ILE A 154 0.64 17.05 21.63
CA ILE A 154 2.02 16.70 21.35
C ILE A 154 2.69 16.34 22.67
N ARG A 155 3.43 15.23 22.70
CA ARG A 155 4.10 14.73 23.90
C ARG A 155 5.43 14.05 23.56
N PRO A 156 6.42 14.08 24.48
CA PRO A 156 7.61 13.27 24.34
C PRO A 156 7.26 11.78 24.41
N ILE A 157 8.02 10.94 23.72
CA ILE A 157 7.88 9.49 23.81
C ILE A 157 8.67 9.00 25.02
N LYS A 158 7.95 8.47 26.01
CA LYS A 158 8.55 7.94 27.24
C LYS A 158 9.48 6.77 26.92
N GLY A 159 10.69 6.79 27.47
CA GLY A 159 11.68 5.72 27.27
C GLY A 159 12.53 5.86 26.01
N LEU A 160 12.37 6.95 25.23
CA LEU A 160 13.19 7.29 24.07
C LEU A 160 13.85 8.68 24.22
N GLU A 161 13.88 9.28 25.40
CA GLU A 161 14.26 10.69 25.58
C GLU A 161 15.72 11.01 25.18
N LYS A 162 16.56 9.99 25.02
CA LYS A 162 17.99 10.10 24.64
C LYS A 162 18.36 9.29 23.41
N GLU A 163 17.37 8.75 22.72
CA GLU A 163 17.57 7.94 21.51
C GLU A 163 17.30 8.80 20.28
N ASP A 164 18.02 8.55 19.19
CA ASP A 164 17.68 9.13 17.90
C ASP A 164 16.57 8.29 17.28
N LEU A 165 15.57 8.94 16.67
CA LEU A 165 14.60 8.26 15.84
C LEU A 165 15.21 7.97 14.47
N SER A 166 15.05 6.74 13.97
CA SER A 166 15.56 6.33 12.66
C SER A 166 14.45 5.89 11.69
N ASP A 167 13.39 5.30 12.21
CA ASP A 167 12.23 4.83 11.45
C ASP A 167 11.05 4.64 12.40
N ALA A 168 9.82 4.83 11.88
CA ALA A 168 8.62 4.43 12.59
C ALA A 168 7.48 4.00 11.65
N GLU A 169 6.94 2.80 11.87
CA GLU A 169 5.75 2.30 11.18
C GLU A 169 4.54 2.35 12.13
N ILE A 170 3.38 2.77 11.64
CA ILE A 170 2.14 2.91 12.43
C ILE A 170 1.00 2.16 11.72
N VAL A 171 0.37 1.23 12.44
CA VAL A 171 -0.71 0.41 11.89
C VAL A 171 -1.88 0.31 12.90
N SER A 172 -3.10 0.45 12.37
CA SER A 172 -4.33 0.12 13.09
C SER A 172 -4.72 -1.34 12.82
N PHE A 173 -4.94 -2.12 13.88
CA PHE A 173 -5.39 -3.50 13.80
C PHE A 173 -6.92 -3.58 13.62
N GLU A 174 -7.43 -4.76 13.30
CA GLU A 174 -8.86 -4.98 13.02
C GLU A 174 -9.78 -4.56 14.18
N ASN A 175 -9.29 -4.68 15.42
CA ASN A 175 -10.05 -4.29 16.61
C ASN A 175 -10.01 -2.77 16.91
N GLY A 176 -9.30 -2.00 16.09
CA GLY A 176 -9.09 -0.56 16.28
C GLY A 176 -7.90 -0.21 17.18
N ASP A 177 -7.20 -1.19 17.76
CA ASP A 177 -5.95 -0.90 18.47
C ASP A 177 -4.90 -0.34 17.50
N VAL A 178 -4.16 0.67 17.95
CA VAL A 178 -3.12 1.33 17.15
C VAL A 178 -1.77 0.98 17.73
N TYR A 179 -0.89 0.46 16.89
CA TYR A 179 0.47 0.09 17.24
C TYR A 179 1.46 0.93 16.43
N ALA A 180 2.61 1.22 17.06
CA ALA A 180 3.75 1.83 16.41
C ALA A 180 4.99 0.98 16.66
N ILE A 181 5.73 0.66 15.60
CA ILE A 181 7.10 0.13 15.71
C ILE A 181 8.02 1.33 15.54
N ILE A 182 8.96 1.51 16.46
CA ILE A 182 9.93 2.62 16.42
C ILE A 182 11.34 2.01 16.47
N ASN A 183 12.25 2.56 15.67
CA ASN A 183 13.64 2.11 15.56
C ASN A 183 13.74 0.59 15.29
N GLU A 184 12.81 0.07 14.48
CA GLU A 184 12.70 -1.33 14.06
C GLU A 184 12.63 -2.38 15.18
N SER A 185 12.62 -2.00 16.46
CA SER A 185 12.86 -2.93 17.57
C SER A 185 12.00 -2.65 18.81
N ARG A 186 11.34 -1.50 18.87
CA ARG A 186 10.52 -1.06 19.99
C ARG A 186 9.06 -1.03 19.57
N LEU A 187 8.20 -1.74 20.30
CA LEU A 187 6.77 -1.79 20.02
C LEU A 187 6.02 -0.91 21.01
N PHE A 188 5.14 -0.05 20.49
CA PHE A 188 4.27 0.80 21.28
C PHE A 188 2.81 0.55 20.92
N LYS A 189 1.93 0.74 21.90
CA LYS A 189 0.47 0.75 21.74
C LYS A 189 -0.07 2.11 22.18
N LEU A 190 -0.94 2.70 21.37
CA LEU A 190 -1.64 3.92 21.72
C LEU A 190 -2.87 3.59 22.58
N ASN A 191 -3.00 4.24 23.72
CA ASN A 191 -4.22 4.25 24.51
C ASN A 191 -5.20 5.27 23.92
N LEU A 192 -6.31 4.82 23.33
CA LEU A 192 -7.24 5.71 22.62
C LEU A 192 -8.02 6.67 23.53
N SER A 193 -8.13 6.36 24.83
CA SER A 193 -8.86 7.20 25.79
C SER A 193 -8.00 8.33 26.35
N THR A 194 -6.70 8.09 26.54
CA THR A 194 -5.75 9.08 27.12
C THR A 194 -4.78 9.66 26.10
N TYR A 195 -4.66 9.02 24.94
CA TYR A 195 -3.62 9.25 23.94
C TYR A 195 -2.19 9.17 24.48
N GLU A 196 -1.97 8.29 25.46
CA GLU A 196 -0.63 7.88 25.85
C GLU A 196 -0.12 6.81 24.89
N LEU A 197 1.12 6.99 24.40
CA LEU A 197 1.83 5.99 23.62
C LEU A 197 2.70 5.17 24.58
N GLU A 198 2.28 3.93 24.84
CA GLU A 198 2.87 3.06 25.86
C GLU A 198 3.72 1.97 25.24
N GLU A 199 4.94 1.78 25.73
CA GLU A 199 5.83 0.73 25.25
C GLU A 199 5.38 -0.66 25.74
N ILE A 200 5.38 -1.63 24.83
CA ILE A 200 5.19 -3.03 25.13
C ILE A 200 6.57 -3.67 25.36
N ILE A 201 6.86 -3.94 26.63
CA ILE A 201 8.09 -4.60 27.06
C ILE A 201 7.92 -6.12 26.91
N PHE A 202 8.60 -6.72 25.93
CA PHE A 202 8.45 -8.14 25.57
C PHE A 202 8.77 -9.09 26.74
N GLU A 203 9.72 -8.74 27.60
CA GLU A 203 10.10 -9.51 28.78
C GLU A 203 8.96 -9.63 29.80
N LYS A 204 7.97 -8.73 29.75
CA LYS A 204 6.80 -8.72 30.65
C LYS A 204 5.59 -9.46 30.07
N LEU A 205 5.67 -9.97 28.83
CA LEU A 205 4.55 -10.65 28.15
C LEU A 205 4.32 -12.10 28.60
N ASN A 206 5.21 -12.64 29.45
CA ASN A 206 5.24 -14.07 29.83
C ASN A 206 5.37 -15.01 28.62
N LEU A 207 6.13 -14.60 27.60
CA LEU A 207 6.43 -15.39 26.40
C LEU A 207 7.95 -15.69 26.36
N PRO A 208 8.38 -16.90 26.74
CA PRO A 208 9.80 -17.24 26.86
C PRO A 208 10.60 -17.00 25.58
N GLU A 209 9.98 -17.18 24.42
CA GLU A 209 10.59 -16.99 23.09
C GLU A 209 11.03 -15.54 22.84
N LEU A 210 10.31 -14.58 23.43
CA LEU A 210 10.51 -13.14 23.25
C LEU A 210 11.22 -12.50 24.45
N ALA A 211 11.18 -13.15 25.62
CA ALA A 211 11.83 -12.66 26.84
C ALA A 211 13.37 -12.65 26.79
N VAL A 212 13.97 -13.24 25.74
CA VAL A 212 15.42 -13.18 25.48
C VAL A 212 15.86 -11.87 24.80
N GLY A 213 14.92 -10.96 24.58
CA GLY A 213 15.11 -9.68 23.90
C GLY A 213 14.89 -9.77 22.39
N VAL A 214 14.51 -8.63 21.82
CA VAL A 214 14.12 -8.48 20.42
C VAL A 214 15.18 -7.69 19.66
N HIS A 215 15.53 -8.19 18.48
CA HIS A 215 16.44 -7.53 17.56
C HIS A 215 15.69 -6.68 16.53
N GLU A 216 14.62 -7.22 15.96
CA GLU A 216 13.86 -6.58 14.87
C GLU A 216 12.37 -6.95 14.97
N ILE A 217 11.50 -6.01 14.62
CA ILE A 217 10.04 -6.11 14.56
C ILE A 217 9.56 -5.48 13.27
N ASN A 218 8.66 -6.16 12.57
CA ASN A 218 7.98 -5.61 11.41
C ASN A 218 6.48 -5.95 11.45
N PHE A 219 5.64 -5.07 10.91
CA PHE A 219 4.25 -5.46 10.63
C PHE A 219 4.21 -6.44 9.45
N TYR A 220 3.31 -7.42 9.51
CA TYR A 220 3.16 -8.40 8.44
C TYR A 220 1.71 -8.68 8.07
N ASP A 221 1.21 -7.90 7.12
CA ASP A 221 -0.21 -7.83 6.72
C ASP A 221 -0.79 -9.15 6.17
N ARG A 222 0.07 -10.07 5.70
CA ARG A 222 -0.34 -11.32 5.05
C ARG A 222 -0.87 -12.33 6.07
N TYR A 223 -0.39 -12.27 7.31
CA TYR A 223 -0.72 -13.24 8.36
C TYR A 223 -1.75 -12.72 9.37
N GLY A 224 -2.47 -11.66 9.01
CA GLY A 224 -3.42 -10.96 9.87
C GLY A 224 -2.73 -9.85 10.64
N ASP A 225 -3.23 -9.58 11.85
CA ASP A 225 -2.72 -8.57 12.77
C ASP A 225 -1.50 -9.11 13.54
N ALA A 226 -0.45 -9.43 12.80
CA ALA A 226 0.76 -10.09 13.29
C ALA A 226 1.99 -9.18 13.22
N LEU A 227 2.90 -9.40 14.15
CA LEU A 227 4.25 -8.84 14.18
C LEU A 227 5.24 -9.95 13.84
N HIS A 228 6.08 -9.72 12.84
CA HIS A 228 7.26 -10.55 12.63
C HIS A 228 8.35 -10.09 13.57
N VAL A 229 8.82 -11.00 14.42
CA VAL A 229 9.83 -10.71 15.45
C VAL A 229 11.05 -11.57 15.21
N LEU A 230 12.21 -10.94 15.07
CA LEU A 230 13.52 -11.57 15.14
C LEU A 230 14.08 -11.33 16.55
N ASN A 231 14.27 -12.39 17.32
CA ASN A 231 14.83 -12.25 18.66
C ASN A 231 16.37 -12.19 18.63
N ASN A 232 16.99 -11.85 19.76
CA ASN A 232 18.45 -11.74 19.88
C ASN A 232 19.23 -13.05 19.66
N LEU A 233 18.54 -14.19 19.59
CA LEU A 233 19.12 -15.49 19.26
C LEU A 233 19.01 -15.82 17.76
N GLY A 234 18.53 -14.88 16.93
CA GLY A 234 18.36 -15.08 15.49
C GLY A 234 17.15 -15.93 15.10
N LYS A 235 16.22 -16.20 16.04
CA LYS A 235 15.00 -16.98 15.76
C LYS A 235 13.86 -16.05 15.34
N ARG A 236 13.09 -16.50 14.35
CA ARG A 236 11.96 -15.76 13.78
C ARG A 236 10.62 -16.28 14.29
N PHE A 237 9.78 -15.35 14.70
CA PHE A 237 8.45 -15.63 15.21
C PHE A 237 7.41 -14.72 14.57
N CYS A 238 6.16 -15.20 14.56
CA CYS A 238 4.97 -14.39 14.38
C CYS A 238 4.33 -14.19 15.76
N TYR A 239 4.36 -12.96 16.27
CA TYR A 239 3.69 -12.58 17.51
C TYR A 239 2.33 -11.93 17.19
N TYR A 240 1.30 -12.33 17.93
CA TYR A 240 -0.08 -11.85 17.79
C TYR A 240 -0.51 -11.13 19.08
N PRO A 241 -0.36 -9.79 19.14
CA PRO A 241 -0.64 -9.01 20.36
C PRO A 241 -2.04 -9.19 20.91
N LEU A 242 -3.06 -9.27 20.05
CA LEU A 242 -4.47 -9.31 20.44
C LEU A 242 -4.86 -10.56 21.24
N ILE A 243 -4.10 -11.65 21.08
CA ILE A 243 -4.32 -12.91 21.80
C ILE A 243 -3.12 -13.29 22.68
N ASN A 244 -2.07 -12.44 22.69
CA ASN A 244 -0.79 -12.65 23.32
C ASN A 244 -0.20 -14.05 23.06
N GLN A 245 -0.04 -14.41 21.78
CA GLN A 245 0.52 -15.70 21.37
C GLN A 245 1.66 -15.52 20.38
N VAL A 246 2.64 -16.42 20.45
CA VAL A 246 3.80 -16.43 19.56
C VAL A 246 3.93 -17.79 18.89
N TYR A 247 4.31 -17.78 17.62
CA TYR A 247 4.47 -18.98 16.80
C TYR A 247 5.79 -18.91 16.03
N PRO A 248 6.58 -20.00 15.96
CA PRO A 248 7.73 -20.04 15.07
C PRO A 248 7.30 -19.84 13.62
N THR A 249 7.99 -18.96 12.90
CA THR A 249 7.62 -18.61 11.51
C THR A 249 7.64 -19.84 10.58
N ASP A 250 8.54 -20.79 10.81
CA ASP A 250 8.66 -22.01 9.99
C ASP A 250 7.42 -22.93 10.10
N ASN A 251 6.70 -22.88 11.22
CA ASN A 251 5.57 -23.76 11.51
C ASN A 251 4.20 -23.06 11.41
N ILE A 252 4.16 -21.75 11.12
CA ILE A 252 2.92 -20.97 11.11
C ILE A 252 1.90 -21.49 10.08
N GLY A 253 2.38 -22.08 8.97
CA GLY A 253 1.54 -22.66 7.93
C GLY A 253 0.58 -23.74 8.44
N ASP A 254 0.97 -24.48 9.48
CA ASP A 254 0.12 -25.50 10.10
C ASP A 254 -0.96 -24.88 10.99
N VAL A 255 -0.63 -23.78 11.65
CA VAL A 255 -1.54 -23.01 12.50
C VAL A 255 -2.65 -22.37 11.66
N PHE A 256 -2.32 -21.83 10.49
CA PHE A 256 -3.32 -21.25 9.57
C PHE A 256 -4.42 -22.25 9.18
N ARG A 257 -4.07 -23.53 9.05
CA ARG A 257 -5.01 -24.58 8.62
C ARG A 257 -5.98 -25.01 9.73
N GLN A 258 -5.71 -24.65 10.98
CA GLN A 258 -6.59 -24.95 12.11
C GLN A 258 -7.62 -23.85 12.25
N VAL A 259 -8.91 -24.18 12.18
CA VAL A 259 -9.98 -23.21 12.44
C VAL A 259 -10.03 -22.94 13.95
N PRO A 260 -9.86 -21.69 14.41
CA PRO A 260 -9.90 -21.37 15.84
C PRO A 260 -11.28 -21.69 16.43
N PRO A 261 -11.36 -22.00 17.74
CA PRO A 261 -12.64 -22.10 18.41
C PRO A 261 -13.40 -20.77 18.26
N ASP A 262 -14.73 -20.84 18.15
CA ASP A 262 -15.64 -19.69 18.00
C ASP A 262 -15.39 -18.81 16.75
N ALA A 263 -14.68 -19.34 15.75
CA ALA A 263 -14.52 -18.64 14.47
C ALA A 263 -15.87 -18.38 13.81
N LYS A 264 -16.05 -17.18 13.28
CA LYS A 264 -17.27 -16.74 12.59
C LYS A 264 -17.04 -16.68 11.10
N LYS A 265 -18.09 -16.90 10.33
CA LYS A 265 -18.08 -16.67 8.88
C LYS A 265 -17.87 -15.18 8.63
N ARG A 266 -16.85 -14.84 7.85
CA ARG A 266 -16.54 -13.46 7.44
C ARG A 266 -16.50 -13.33 5.94
N LEU A 267 -16.92 -12.17 5.46
CA LEU A 267 -16.83 -11.75 4.06
C LEU A 267 -15.47 -11.12 3.78
N GLY A 268 -14.86 -11.47 2.65
CA GLY A 268 -13.64 -10.86 2.16
C GLY A 268 -13.68 -10.63 0.65
N PHE A 269 -12.83 -9.73 0.18
CA PHE A 269 -12.63 -9.44 -1.24
C PHE A 269 -11.13 -9.45 -1.56
N ARG A 270 -10.77 -9.95 -2.74
CA ARG A 270 -9.38 -9.85 -3.23
C ARG A 270 -9.33 -9.95 -4.74
N PHE A 271 -8.43 -9.21 -5.36
CA PHE A 271 -8.08 -9.44 -6.76
C PHE A 271 -7.24 -10.71 -6.92
N SER A 272 -7.45 -11.44 -8.01
CA SER A 272 -6.48 -12.45 -8.46
C SER A 272 -5.19 -11.78 -8.93
N THR A 273 -4.11 -12.55 -8.98
CA THR A 273 -2.81 -12.12 -9.51
C THR A 273 -2.61 -12.63 -10.93
N ALA A 274 -1.73 -11.95 -11.67
CA ALA A 274 -1.34 -12.38 -13.01
C ALA A 274 -0.69 -13.77 -12.93
N SER A 275 -1.16 -14.69 -13.78
CA SER A 275 -0.66 -16.06 -13.80
C SER A 275 0.53 -16.18 -14.74
N ARG A 276 1.56 -16.94 -14.32
CA ARG A 276 2.64 -17.34 -15.20
C ARG A 276 2.26 -18.49 -16.13
N GLU A 277 1.36 -19.37 -15.69
CA GLU A 277 0.95 -20.56 -16.44
C GLU A 277 -0.21 -20.29 -17.40
N TYR A 278 -1.02 -19.27 -17.08
CA TYR A 278 -2.17 -18.83 -17.86
C TYR A 278 -2.15 -17.30 -18.01
N PRO A 279 -1.17 -16.73 -18.74
CA PRO A 279 -0.97 -15.28 -18.83
C PRO A 279 -2.14 -14.54 -19.50
N ASP A 280 -2.94 -15.23 -20.31
CA ASP A 280 -4.11 -14.66 -20.98
C ASP A 280 -5.35 -14.59 -20.07
N GLU A 281 -5.28 -15.19 -18.88
CA GLU A 281 -6.38 -15.10 -17.92
C GLU A 281 -6.46 -13.71 -17.31
N ARG A 282 -7.70 -13.24 -17.20
CA ARG A 282 -7.97 -11.89 -16.71
C ARG A 282 -7.80 -11.84 -15.20
N ILE A 283 -7.38 -10.66 -14.72
CA ILE A 283 -7.49 -10.33 -13.30
C ILE A 283 -8.98 -10.22 -12.94
N GLN A 284 -9.37 -10.84 -11.83
CA GLN A 284 -10.75 -10.93 -11.34
C GLN A 284 -10.81 -10.37 -9.92
N LEU A 285 -11.85 -9.59 -9.59
CA LEU A 285 -12.17 -9.28 -8.21
C LEU A 285 -13.01 -10.42 -7.65
N LEU A 286 -12.48 -11.15 -6.67
CA LEU A 286 -13.14 -12.30 -6.07
C LEU A 286 -13.80 -11.90 -4.75
N LYS A 287 -15.04 -12.34 -4.56
CA LYS A 287 -15.75 -12.32 -3.28
C LYS A 287 -15.61 -13.69 -2.64
N TYR A 288 -15.22 -13.74 -1.38
CA TYR A 288 -15.05 -15.01 -0.66
C TYR A 288 -15.56 -14.96 0.77
N TYR A 289 -15.91 -16.13 1.29
CA TYR A 289 -16.25 -16.34 2.68
C TYR A 289 -15.23 -17.27 3.32
N TYR A 290 -14.85 -16.98 4.56
CA TYR A 290 -13.87 -17.76 5.30
C TYR A 290 -14.18 -17.77 6.80
N TRP A 291 -13.61 -18.72 7.52
CA TRP A 291 -13.69 -18.75 8.99
C TRP A 291 -12.64 -17.81 9.59
N HIS A 292 -13.11 -16.83 10.34
CA HIS A 292 -12.29 -15.78 10.93
C HIS A 292 -12.52 -15.64 12.43
N ARG A 293 -11.43 -15.40 13.16
CA ARG A 293 -11.48 -14.91 14.53
C ARG A 293 -10.45 -13.80 14.65
N MET A 294 -10.90 -12.62 15.07
CA MET A 294 -10.07 -11.43 15.22
C MET A 294 -8.83 -11.73 16.08
N GLY A 295 -7.66 -11.26 15.65
CA GLY A 295 -6.38 -11.48 16.31
C GLY A 295 -5.74 -12.86 16.14
N TYR A 296 -6.43 -13.84 15.53
CA TYR A 296 -5.85 -15.17 15.32
C TYR A 296 -5.08 -15.27 13.99
N PRO A 297 -4.03 -16.13 13.93
CA PRO A 297 -3.28 -16.40 12.71
C PRO A 297 -4.20 -16.84 11.57
N PHE A 298 -4.03 -16.29 10.37
CA PHE A 298 -4.60 -16.82 9.13
C PHE A 298 -3.79 -16.29 7.94
N GLU A 299 -3.80 -16.98 6.80
CA GLU A 299 -3.19 -16.46 5.57
C GLU A 299 -4.28 -15.99 4.61
N LYS A 300 -4.26 -14.70 4.24
CA LYS A 300 -5.21 -14.18 3.23
C LYS A 300 -5.03 -14.97 1.91
N PRO A 301 -6.11 -15.42 1.24
CA PRO A 301 -5.99 -16.26 0.05
C PRO A 301 -5.25 -15.55 -1.08
N CYS A 302 -4.38 -16.27 -1.80
CA CYS A 302 -3.71 -15.78 -3.01
C CYS A 302 -4.28 -16.50 -4.22
N PHE A 303 -5.18 -15.83 -4.94
CA PHE A 303 -5.86 -16.39 -6.11
C PHE A 303 -5.01 -16.16 -7.36
N GLU A 304 -4.60 -17.25 -8.01
CA GLU A 304 -3.83 -17.22 -9.25
C GLU A 304 -4.23 -18.43 -10.08
N TRP A 305 -4.56 -18.23 -11.35
CA TRP A 305 -4.82 -19.33 -12.26
C TRP A 305 -3.58 -20.21 -12.40
N LYS A 306 -3.70 -21.51 -12.14
CA LYS A 306 -2.59 -22.46 -12.23
C LYS A 306 -3.07 -23.89 -12.42
N LYS A 307 -2.14 -24.76 -12.82
CA LYS A 307 -2.32 -26.19 -12.92
C LYS A 307 -2.28 -26.76 -11.50
N LEU A 308 -3.41 -27.28 -11.06
CA LEU A 308 -3.57 -28.00 -9.81
C LEU A 308 -3.35 -29.49 -10.11
N TYR A 309 -2.18 -29.99 -9.71
CA TYR A 309 -1.80 -31.37 -9.96
C TYR A 309 -2.43 -32.30 -8.92
N ASN A 310 -3.11 -33.34 -9.41
CA ASN A 310 -3.62 -34.43 -8.57
C ASN A 310 -2.57 -35.54 -8.53
N TYR A 311 -1.84 -35.62 -7.41
CA TYR A 311 -0.86 -36.69 -7.19
C TYR A 311 -1.58 -37.97 -6.75
N ASN A 312 -1.97 -38.82 -7.71
CA ASN A 312 -2.33 -40.20 -7.43
C ASN A 312 -1.10 -41.11 -7.56
N LYS A 313 -0.94 -42.06 -6.64
CA LYS A 313 0.27 -42.90 -6.41
C LYS A 313 0.65 -43.85 -7.57
N THR A 314 0.00 -43.77 -8.73
CA THR A 314 0.24 -44.64 -9.88
C THR A 314 0.21 -43.83 -11.18
N THR A 315 1.39 -43.31 -11.52
CA THR A 315 1.93 -43.11 -12.88
C THR A 315 1.30 -42.15 -13.89
N PHE A 316 0.25 -41.38 -13.60
CA PHE A 316 -0.13 -40.23 -14.44
C PHE A 316 -0.49 -38.99 -13.63
N THR A 317 0.30 -37.92 -13.79
CA THR A 317 -0.01 -36.61 -13.22
C THR A 317 -1.10 -35.96 -14.08
N THR A 318 -2.35 -36.06 -13.62
CA THR A 318 -3.44 -35.26 -14.19
C THR A 318 -3.45 -33.89 -13.50
N TYR A 319 -3.78 -32.85 -14.25
CA TYR A 319 -3.95 -31.51 -13.69
C TYR A 319 -5.32 -30.95 -14.05
N GLN A 320 -5.86 -30.13 -13.17
CA GLN A 320 -7.02 -29.30 -13.44
C GLN A 320 -6.60 -27.82 -13.35
N LYS A 321 -7.21 -26.97 -14.15
CA LYS A 321 -7.02 -25.52 -14.04
C LYS A 321 -7.87 -24.99 -12.88
N GLY A 322 -7.28 -24.19 -11.99
CA GLY A 322 -8.01 -23.56 -10.90
C GLY A 322 -7.30 -22.33 -10.34
N LEU A 323 -7.99 -21.55 -9.51
CA LEU A 323 -7.50 -20.30 -8.91
C LEU A 323 -6.75 -20.53 -7.58
N LEU A 324 -7.03 -21.63 -6.89
CA LEU A 324 -6.49 -21.93 -5.58
C LEU A 324 -6.37 -23.44 -5.40
N SER A 325 -5.28 -23.89 -4.78
CA SER A 325 -5.09 -25.31 -4.45
C SER A 325 -5.78 -25.64 -3.13
N ASP A 326 -6.08 -26.92 -2.90
CA ASP A 326 -6.62 -27.43 -1.61
C ASP A 326 -5.80 -26.95 -0.41
N TYR A 327 -4.47 -26.87 -0.57
CA TYR A 327 -3.59 -26.36 0.46
C TYR A 327 -3.81 -24.87 0.73
N GLY A 328 -3.96 -24.06 -0.32
CA GLY A 328 -4.28 -22.64 -0.21
C GLY A 328 -5.67 -22.39 0.37
N GLU A 329 -6.67 -23.19 -0.03
CA GLU A 329 -8.03 -23.12 0.52
C GLU A 329 -8.04 -23.38 2.04
N LYS A 330 -7.31 -24.42 2.49
CA LYS A 330 -7.20 -24.75 3.92
C LYS A 330 -6.49 -23.66 4.72
N LYS A 331 -5.40 -23.09 4.21
CA LYS A 331 -4.69 -22.00 4.90
C LYS A 331 -5.52 -20.73 5.03
N ALA A 332 -6.29 -20.42 4.00
CA ALA A 332 -7.21 -19.29 4.01
C ALA A 332 -8.51 -19.58 4.78
N ARG A 333 -8.71 -20.82 5.25
CA ARG A 333 -9.94 -21.31 5.90
C ARG A 333 -11.18 -21.00 5.07
N LEU A 334 -11.04 -21.18 3.76
CA LEU A 334 -12.02 -20.78 2.77
C LEU A 334 -13.28 -21.64 2.88
N ILE A 335 -14.44 -20.99 2.83
CA ILE A 335 -15.76 -21.64 2.78
C ILE A 335 -16.26 -21.66 1.33
N SER A 336 -16.10 -20.55 0.61
CA SER A 336 -16.54 -20.39 -0.78
C SER A 336 -15.94 -19.14 -1.39
N TYR A 337 -15.80 -19.09 -2.72
CA TYR A 337 -15.43 -17.88 -3.45
C TYR A 337 -16.08 -17.86 -4.84
N GLN A 338 -16.25 -16.66 -5.40
CA GLN A 338 -16.78 -16.46 -6.75
C GLN A 338 -16.21 -15.18 -7.37
N ASP A 339 -16.26 -15.09 -8.70
CA ASP A 339 -16.03 -13.82 -9.39
C ASP A 339 -17.13 -12.83 -9.03
N PHE A 340 -16.74 -11.71 -8.43
CA PHE A 340 -17.65 -10.68 -7.96
C PHE A 340 -18.05 -9.72 -9.08
N THR A 341 -17.21 -9.60 -10.11
CA THR A 341 -17.38 -8.65 -11.21
C THR A 341 -17.04 -9.31 -12.55
N PRO A 342 -17.75 -10.38 -12.95
CA PRO A 342 -17.37 -11.23 -14.09
C PRO A 342 -17.35 -10.48 -15.43
N ASP A 343 -18.09 -9.38 -15.50
CA ASP A 343 -18.22 -8.55 -16.68
C ASP A 343 -17.19 -7.40 -16.76
N ARG A 344 -16.29 -7.29 -15.78
CA ARG A 344 -15.33 -6.19 -15.69
C ARG A 344 -13.95 -6.67 -16.09
N HIS A 345 -13.22 -5.79 -16.77
CA HIS A 345 -11.84 -6.05 -17.16
C HIS A 345 -10.91 -5.29 -16.24
N TYR A 346 -9.95 -6.00 -15.65
CA TYR A 346 -8.89 -5.44 -14.84
C TYR A 346 -7.55 -5.88 -15.42
N LEU A 347 -6.61 -4.95 -15.46
CA LEU A 347 -5.21 -5.24 -15.70
C LEU A 347 -4.47 -5.48 -14.38
N TRP A 348 -4.87 -4.74 -13.35
CA TRP A 348 -4.38 -4.84 -11.98
C TRP A 348 -5.45 -4.26 -11.05
N GLY A 349 -5.51 -4.74 -9.80
CA GLY A 349 -6.34 -4.12 -8.78
C GLY A 349 -5.93 -4.49 -7.35
N ARG A 350 -6.33 -3.63 -6.41
CA ARG A 350 -6.19 -3.82 -4.96
C ARG A 350 -7.52 -3.52 -4.27
N VAL A 351 -7.89 -4.37 -3.33
CA VAL A 351 -8.95 -4.05 -2.36
C VAL A 351 -8.33 -3.18 -1.28
N MET A 352 -8.85 -1.97 -1.12
CA MET A 352 -8.30 -0.95 -0.21
C MET A 352 -8.93 -1.07 1.17
N ALA A 353 -10.25 -1.20 1.21
CA ALA A 353 -11.04 -1.39 2.42
C ALA A 353 -12.32 -2.14 2.07
N CYS A 354 -12.86 -2.90 3.02
CA CYS A 354 -14.16 -3.53 2.87
C CYS A 354 -14.85 -3.72 4.23
N ASN A 355 -16.16 -3.57 4.23
CA ASN A 355 -17.04 -3.98 5.31
C ASN A 355 -18.24 -4.74 4.73
N ASP A 356 -19.25 -5.01 5.55
CA ASP A 356 -20.42 -5.80 5.14
C ASP A 356 -21.30 -5.11 4.09
N ASP A 357 -21.18 -3.80 3.91
CA ASP A 357 -22.00 -3.02 2.98
C ASP A 357 -21.22 -2.53 1.76
N HIS A 358 -19.93 -2.24 1.91
CA HIS A 358 -19.14 -1.58 0.90
C HIS A 358 -17.78 -2.24 0.68
N VAL A 359 -17.28 -2.19 -0.56
CA VAL A 359 -15.89 -2.50 -0.89
C VAL A 359 -15.28 -1.36 -1.70
N LEU A 360 -14.19 -0.80 -1.19
CA LEU A 360 -13.39 0.21 -1.86
C LEU A 360 -12.25 -0.48 -2.61
N ILE A 361 -12.20 -0.27 -3.91
CA ILE A 361 -11.18 -0.85 -4.80
C ILE A 361 -10.42 0.24 -5.55
N SER A 362 -9.15 -0.04 -5.81
CA SER A 362 -8.31 0.69 -6.77
C SER A 362 -7.90 -0.27 -7.87
N PHE A 363 -7.99 0.14 -9.14
CA PHE A 363 -7.64 -0.74 -10.25
C PHE A 363 -7.24 0.03 -11.51
N ARG A 364 -6.49 -0.64 -12.39
CA ARG A 364 -6.17 -0.12 -13.73
C ARG A 364 -6.83 -0.99 -14.79
N THR A 365 -7.25 -0.35 -15.88
CA THR A 365 -7.82 -1.01 -17.07
C THR A 365 -6.85 -1.04 -18.24
N VAL A 366 -5.81 -0.20 -18.20
CA VAL A 366 -4.75 -0.09 -19.22
C VAL A 366 -3.41 0.22 -18.54
N LEU A 367 -2.29 -0.14 -19.16
CA LEU A 367 -0.94 -0.03 -18.56
C LEU A 367 -0.56 1.41 -18.22
N SER A 368 -0.83 2.33 -19.15
CA SER A 368 -0.47 3.76 -19.05
C SER A 368 -1.57 4.62 -18.40
N GLY A 369 -2.63 4.01 -17.89
CA GLY A 369 -3.76 4.74 -17.32
C GLY A 369 -3.60 4.94 -15.81
N ASP A 370 -4.18 6.02 -15.32
CA ASP A 370 -4.27 6.29 -13.89
C ASP A 370 -5.16 5.25 -13.19
N PRO A 371 -4.84 4.88 -11.93
CA PRO A 371 -5.64 3.94 -11.17
C PRO A 371 -7.01 4.53 -10.84
N ILE A 372 -8.09 3.85 -11.23
CA ILE A 372 -9.47 4.23 -10.92
C ILE A 372 -9.82 3.72 -9.52
N VAL A 373 -10.41 4.58 -8.69
CA VAL A 373 -10.95 4.18 -7.38
C VAL A 373 -12.47 4.20 -7.36
N GLN A 374 -13.05 3.14 -6.83
CA GLN A 374 -14.49 2.96 -6.77
C GLN A 374 -14.94 2.34 -5.47
N LEU A 375 -16.06 2.85 -4.98
CA LEU A 375 -16.86 2.21 -3.94
C LEU A 375 -17.94 1.37 -4.61
N LEU A 376 -17.93 0.07 -4.31
CA LEU A 376 -18.97 -0.87 -4.76
C LEU A 376 -19.84 -1.30 -3.59
N ASP A 377 -21.10 -1.61 -3.87
CA ASP A 377 -21.95 -2.36 -2.95
C ASP A 377 -21.41 -3.78 -2.81
N SER A 378 -21.21 -4.25 -1.58
CA SER A 378 -20.56 -5.55 -1.27
C SER A 378 -21.41 -6.77 -1.69
N LYS A 379 -22.70 -6.59 -1.96
CA LYS A 379 -23.66 -7.66 -2.26
C LYS A 379 -23.86 -7.82 -3.76
N THR A 380 -23.97 -6.71 -4.48
CA THR A 380 -24.40 -6.63 -5.88
C THR A 380 -23.29 -6.24 -6.85
N ALA A 381 -22.15 -5.75 -6.35
CA ALA A 381 -21.06 -5.17 -7.14
C ALA A 381 -21.45 -3.88 -7.90
N GLU A 382 -22.59 -3.27 -7.58
CA GLU A 382 -23.00 -1.99 -8.15
C GLU A 382 -21.98 -0.89 -7.81
N VAL A 383 -21.60 -0.09 -8.81
CA VAL A 383 -20.74 1.09 -8.60
C VAL A 383 -21.55 2.21 -7.96
N LEU A 384 -21.40 2.37 -6.65
CA LEU A 384 -22.05 3.40 -5.85
C LEU A 384 -21.40 4.78 -6.07
N TRP A 385 -20.07 4.79 -6.24
CA TRP A 385 -19.29 6.01 -6.45
C TRP A 385 -17.94 5.71 -7.11
N THR A 386 -17.53 6.57 -8.04
CA THR A 386 -16.16 6.62 -8.59
C THR A 386 -15.48 7.87 -8.03
N ILE A 387 -14.35 7.68 -7.34
CA ILE A 387 -13.56 8.76 -6.77
C ILE A 387 -12.60 9.28 -7.85
N PRO A 388 -12.50 10.61 -8.06
CA PRO A 388 -11.52 11.18 -8.98
C PRO A 388 -10.11 10.67 -8.70
N SER A 389 -9.39 10.30 -9.75
CA SER A 389 -8.31 9.31 -9.70
C SER A 389 -6.89 9.88 -9.60
N ASN A 390 -6.75 11.11 -9.09
CA ASN A 390 -5.48 11.84 -9.01
C ASN A 390 -4.75 11.66 -7.68
N ILE A 391 -5.01 10.57 -6.96
CA ILE A 391 -4.45 10.34 -5.63
C ILE A 391 -3.17 9.50 -5.78
N PRO A 392 -1.99 10.12 -5.60
CA PRO A 392 -0.73 9.39 -5.71
C PRO A 392 -0.58 8.39 -4.54
N TYR A 393 0.21 7.33 -4.76
CA TYR A 393 0.61 6.37 -3.72
C TYR A 393 -0.51 5.50 -3.09
N TRP A 394 -1.70 5.46 -3.68
CA TRP A 394 -2.79 4.56 -3.25
C TRP A 394 -2.40 3.07 -3.16
N GLU A 395 -1.36 2.68 -3.88
CA GLU A 395 -0.87 1.31 -3.92
C GLU A 395 -0.11 0.91 -2.64
N TYR A 396 0.30 1.87 -1.79
CA TYR A 396 1.22 1.62 -0.67
C TYR A 396 0.74 2.08 0.71
N GLY A 397 -0.31 2.90 0.82
CA GLY A 397 -0.76 3.38 2.12
C GLY A 397 -1.72 2.46 2.86
N HIS A 398 -2.10 2.90 4.07
CA HIS A 398 -3.00 2.19 4.97
C HIS A 398 -4.39 2.83 4.97
N PHE A 399 -5.42 1.98 5.06
CA PHE A 399 -6.82 2.39 5.17
C PHE A 399 -7.34 2.06 6.55
N VAL A 400 -8.04 3.03 7.14
CA VAL A 400 -8.77 2.86 8.39
C VAL A 400 -10.23 3.20 8.17
N GLU A 401 -11.12 2.35 8.66
CA GLU A 401 -12.54 2.64 8.69
C GLU A 401 -12.81 3.74 9.72
N VAL A 402 -13.52 4.77 9.28
CA VAL A 402 -13.93 5.90 10.13
C VAL A 402 -15.43 6.08 10.00
N LYS A 403 -16.00 6.89 10.88
CA LYS A 403 -17.38 7.31 10.79
C LYS A 403 -17.67 7.88 9.40
N ASP A 404 -18.68 7.32 8.75
CA ASP A 404 -19.17 7.70 7.42
C ASP A 404 -18.17 7.46 6.26
N GLY A 405 -17.10 6.66 6.45
CA GLY A 405 -16.26 6.22 5.35
C GLY A 405 -14.87 5.71 5.74
N PHE A 406 -13.83 6.21 5.07
CA PHE A 406 -12.46 5.71 5.21
C PHE A 406 -11.43 6.84 5.29
N LEU A 407 -10.41 6.65 6.11
CA LEU A 407 -9.21 7.47 6.14
C LEU A 407 -8.06 6.69 5.49
N PHE A 408 -7.45 7.29 4.47
CA PHE A 408 -6.24 6.79 3.85
C PHE A 408 -5.05 7.67 4.22
N THR A 409 -3.91 7.06 4.52
CA THR A 409 -2.67 7.76 4.85
C THR A 409 -1.47 7.18 4.12
N SER A 410 -0.64 8.04 3.54
CA SER A 410 0.62 7.68 2.89
C SER A 410 1.56 8.90 2.83
N HIS A 411 2.85 8.74 3.11
CA HIS A 411 3.89 9.78 2.93
C HIS A 411 3.53 11.22 3.38
N LYS A 412 3.00 11.38 4.61
CA LYS A 412 2.53 12.68 5.15
C LYS A 412 1.37 13.30 4.34
N GLU A 413 0.59 12.48 3.67
CA GLU A 413 -0.63 12.85 2.97
C GLU A 413 -1.79 12.01 3.50
N SER A 414 -2.97 12.62 3.60
CA SER A 414 -4.19 11.91 3.98
C SER A 414 -5.38 12.24 3.10
N TRP A 415 -6.26 11.26 2.96
CA TRP A 415 -7.51 11.37 2.22
C TRP A 415 -8.65 10.86 3.07
N LEU A 416 -9.59 11.75 3.36
CA LEU A 416 -10.81 11.42 4.09
C LEU A 416 -11.93 11.21 3.08
N VAL A 417 -12.27 9.95 2.85
CA VAL A 417 -13.29 9.49 1.92
C VAL A 417 -14.59 9.33 2.69
N ASN A 418 -15.59 10.18 2.42
CA ASN A 418 -16.92 10.07 3.01
C ASN A 418 -17.89 9.43 2.00
N THR A 419 -18.36 8.24 2.34
CA THR A 419 -19.19 7.40 1.45
C THR A 419 -20.64 7.87 1.39
N LYS A 420 -21.14 8.55 2.44
CA LYS A 420 -22.52 9.06 2.50
C LYS A 420 -22.74 10.27 1.60
N ASN A 421 -21.84 11.25 1.68
CA ASN A 421 -21.95 12.48 0.88
C ASN A 421 -21.12 12.43 -0.41
N LYS A 422 -20.40 11.34 -0.65
CA LYS A 422 -19.56 11.11 -1.84
C LYS A 422 -18.51 12.21 -2.04
N THR A 423 -17.81 12.55 -0.96
CA THR A 423 -16.71 13.53 -0.97
C THR A 423 -15.40 12.88 -0.56
N CYS A 424 -14.30 13.34 -1.17
CA CYS A 424 -12.95 12.96 -0.79
C CYS A 424 -12.18 14.24 -0.49
N LYS A 425 -11.77 14.42 0.78
CA LYS A 425 -10.94 15.57 1.18
C LYS A 425 -9.48 15.13 1.23
N TYR A 426 -8.61 15.88 0.57
CA TYR A 426 -7.17 15.67 0.59
C TYR A 426 -6.49 16.66 1.54
N PHE A 427 -5.51 16.17 2.29
CA PHE A 427 -4.62 16.99 3.10
C PHE A 427 -3.18 16.57 2.88
N LYS A 428 -2.37 17.53 2.42
CA LYS A 428 -0.91 17.46 2.53
C LYS A 428 -0.46 17.99 3.88
N TRP A 429 0.41 17.28 4.59
CA TRP A 429 0.84 17.67 5.93
C TRP A 429 2.26 18.23 5.91
N ASP A 430 2.36 19.54 6.13
CA ASP A 430 3.62 20.26 6.17
C ASP A 430 4.07 20.38 7.64
N PHE A 431 4.75 19.34 8.13
CA PHE A 431 5.28 19.33 9.50
C PHE A 431 6.70 19.90 9.59
N ASP A 432 7.51 19.66 8.56
CA ASP A 432 8.91 20.05 8.57
C ASP A 432 9.05 21.55 8.24
N GLN A 433 9.79 22.29 9.08
CA GLN A 433 10.41 23.54 8.65
C GLN A 433 11.89 23.24 8.37
N ILE A 434 12.30 23.45 7.11
CA ILE A 434 13.70 23.31 6.66
C ILE A 434 14.53 24.45 7.23
#